data_AF-A0A2H3BMT3-F1
#
_entry.id   AF-A0A2H3BMT3-F1
#
_cell.length_a   1.000
_cell.length_b   1.000
_cell.length_c   1.000
_cell.angle_alpha   90.00
_cell.angle_beta   90.00
_cell.angle_gamma   90.00
#
_symmetry.space_group_name_H-M   'P 1'
#
loop_
_entity.id
_entity.type
_entity.pdbx_description
1 polymer ?
#
loop_
_entity_poly.entity_id
_entity_poly.type
_entity_poly.pdbx_seq_one_letter_code
_entity_poly.pdbx_strand_id
1 'polypeptide(L)'
;MNRNLAPPPFNLPYPGHPLGNLIRGWIHRHVLIRISRIYRLYFRPDLQYLVDDGVIPLPFNLVLKFSPHAREAEGIAMSLARSMGIPAPRFISYGEHFPNTSSRQGSILMTRIPGKTLQDVIESLSPEELHVIMQELAGLLDRMRSYSNP
;
A
#
# COMPACT_ATOMS: atom_id res chain seq x y z
N MET A 1 0.60 17.01 -28.65
CA MET A 1 -0.56 17.56 -27.91
C MET A 1 -0.08 17.96 -26.52
N ASN A 2 0.03 19.26 -26.26
CA ASN A 2 0.34 19.79 -24.92
C ASN A 2 -0.89 19.54 -24.04
N ARG A 3 -0.87 18.49 -23.21
CA ARG A 3 -1.90 18.31 -22.18
C ARG A 3 -1.58 19.31 -21.07
N ASN A 4 -2.49 20.26 -20.83
CA ASN A 4 -2.43 21.11 -19.64
C ASN A 4 -2.68 20.20 -18.43
N LEU A 5 -1.60 19.76 -17.79
CA LEU A 5 -1.67 18.89 -16.63
C LEU A 5 -2.17 19.67 -15.43
N ALA A 6 -3.10 19.08 -14.68
CA ALA A 6 -3.54 19.65 -13.41
C ALA A 6 -2.41 19.51 -12.36
N PRO A 7 -2.18 20.50 -11.49
CA PRO A 7 -1.32 20.31 -10.35
C PRO A 7 -1.91 19.23 -9.41
N PRO A 8 -1.09 18.46 -8.70
CA PRO A 8 -1.57 17.47 -7.75
C PRO A 8 -2.46 18.17 -6.70
N PRO A 9 -3.69 17.70 -6.41
CA PRO A 9 -4.68 18.62 -5.85
C PRO A 9 -4.57 18.91 -4.35
N PHE A 10 -3.49 18.53 -3.64
CA PHE A 10 -3.52 18.51 -2.15
C PHE A 10 -2.14 18.60 -1.48
N ASN A 11 -2.16 18.96 -0.18
CA ASN A 11 -1.03 18.82 0.74
C ASN A 11 -0.71 17.34 0.99
N LEU A 12 0.38 16.86 0.41
CA LEU A 12 0.89 15.52 0.67
C LEU A 12 1.43 15.41 2.12
N PRO A 13 1.35 14.22 2.74
CA PRO A 13 2.04 14.01 4.00
C PRO A 13 3.54 14.25 3.82
N TYR A 14 4.10 15.09 4.68
CA TYR A 14 5.54 15.30 4.74
C TYR A 14 6.25 14.02 5.19
N PRO A 15 7.49 13.76 4.73
CA PRO A 15 8.32 12.71 5.28
C PRO A 15 8.39 12.80 6.80
N GLY A 16 8.24 11.66 7.46
CA GLY A 16 8.31 11.54 8.90
C GLY A 16 9.69 11.91 9.44
N HIS A 17 9.71 12.45 10.65
CA HIS A 17 10.97 12.68 11.35
C HIS A 17 11.75 11.36 11.54
N PRO A 18 13.07 11.31 11.29
CA PRO A 18 13.86 10.07 11.35
C PRO A 18 13.69 9.30 12.67
N LEU A 19 13.79 9.98 13.82
CA LEU A 19 13.56 9.35 15.13
C LEU A 19 12.14 8.78 15.27
N GLY A 20 11.14 9.48 14.73
CA GLY A 20 9.75 9.00 14.73
C GLY A 20 9.59 7.73 13.89
N ASN A 21 10.27 7.67 12.74
CA ASN A 21 10.28 6.51 11.88
C ASN A 21 10.98 5.31 12.54
N LEU A 22 12.03 5.53 13.33
CA LEU A 22 12.66 4.45 14.11
C LEU A 22 11.75 3.91 15.20
N ILE A 23 11.06 4.80 15.95
CA ILE A 23 10.10 4.38 16.97
C ILE A 23 8.97 3.57 16.33
N ARG A 24 8.42 4.03 15.20
CA ARG A 24 7.41 3.29 14.44
C ARG A 24 7.93 1.96 13.94
N GLY A 25 9.17 1.90 13.44
CA GLY A 25 9.81 0.65 13.01
C GLY A 25 9.88 -0.37 14.14
N TRP A 26 10.29 0.08 15.33
CA TRP A 26 10.29 -0.75 16.53
C TRP A 26 8.88 -1.26 16.87
N ILE A 27 7.86 -0.39 16.87
CA ILE A 27 6.46 -0.77 17.11
C ILE A 27 6.00 -1.79 16.08
N HIS A 28 6.23 -1.54 14.80
CA HIS A 28 5.86 -2.42 13.70
C HIS A 28 6.46 -3.82 13.91
N ARG A 29 7.76 -3.89 14.23
CA ARG A 29 8.47 -5.16 14.41
C ARG A 29 8.08 -5.92 15.66
N HIS A 30 8.02 -5.23 16.79
CA HIS A 30 7.94 -5.89 18.11
C HIS A 30 6.51 -5.99 18.65
N VAL A 31 5.62 -5.11 18.22
CA VAL A 31 4.22 -5.09 18.66
C VAL A 31 3.32 -5.64 17.56
N LEU A 32 3.32 -5.04 16.37
CA LEU A 32 2.34 -5.38 15.34
C LEU A 32 2.52 -6.81 14.80
N ILE A 33 3.74 -7.28 14.59
CA ILE A 33 3.97 -8.67 14.16
C ILE A 33 3.42 -9.69 15.19
N ARG A 34 3.54 -9.40 16.49
CA ARG A 34 2.99 -10.26 17.55
C ARG A 34 1.47 -10.26 17.53
N ILE A 35 0.86 -9.07 17.38
CA ILE A 35 -0.60 -8.94 17.23
C ILE A 35 -1.07 -9.70 16.00
N SER A 36 -0.38 -9.57 14.86
CA SER A 36 -0.71 -10.31 13.63
C SER A 36 -0.67 -11.82 13.85
N ARG A 37 0.34 -12.34 14.57
CA ARG A 37 0.43 -13.76 14.89
C ARG A 37 -0.79 -14.24 15.68
N ILE A 38 -1.19 -13.52 16.73
CA ILE A 38 -2.37 -13.86 17.52
C ILE A 38 -3.63 -13.78 16.66
N TYR A 39 -3.78 -12.69 15.92
CA TYR A 39 -4.92 -12.45 15.04
C TYR A 39 -5.11 -13.59 14.03
N ARG A 40 -4.04 -14.01 13.37
CA ARG A 40 -4.09 -15.12 12.41
C ARG A 40 -4.39 -16.46 13.07
N LEU A 41 -3.76 -16.76 14.21
CA LEU A 41 -3.98 -18.03 14.90
C LEU A 41 -5.43 -18.23 15.36
N TYR A 42 -6.07 -17.17 15.85
CA TYR A 42 -7.39 -17.30 16.48
C TYR A 42 -8.56 -16.81 15.61
N PHE A 43 -8.34 -15.86 14.71
CA PHE A 43 -9.44 -15.22 13.98
C PHE A 43 -9.35 -15.41 12.46
N ARG A 44 -8.15 -15.50 11.89
CA ARG A 44 -7.94 -15.52 10.43
C ARG A 44 -6.80 -16.46 10.00
N PRO A 45 -6.93 -17.79 10.23
CA PRO A 45 -5.91 -18.75 9.82
C PRO A 45 -5.78 -18.84 8.29
N ASP A 46 -6.83 -18.47 7.55
CA ASP A 46 -6.87 -18.39 6.10
C ASP A 46 -5.89 -17.36 5.50
N LEU A 47 -5.40 -16.41 6.29
CA LEU A 47 -4.50 -15.35 5.83
C LEU A 47 -3.01 -15.67 6.03
N GLN A 48 -2.66 -16.93 6.28
CA GLN A 48 -1.27 -17.32 6.50
C GLN A 48 -0.39 -17.05 5.27
N TYR A 49 -0.88 -17.35 4.06
CA TYR A 49 -0.16 -17.23 2.78
C TYR A 49 0.40 -15.82 2.53
N LEU A 50 -0.30 -14.77 2.99
CA LEU A 50 0.13 -13.38 2.79
C LEU A 50 1.49 -13.05 3.45
N VAL A 51 1.82 -13.76 4.53
CA VAL A 51 3.06 -13.47 5.27
C VAL A 51 4.30 -13.96 4.53
N ASP A 52 4.17 -15.00 3.71
CA ASP A 52 5.25 -15.49 2.88
C ASP A 52 5.65 -14.44 1.81
N ASP A 53 4.70 -13.61 1.40
CA ASP A 53 4.89 -12.47 0.48
C ASP A 53 5.34 -11.17 1.19
N GLY A 54 5.65 -11.22 2.49
CA GLY A 54 6.01 -10.03 3.28
C GLY A 54 4.83 -9.10 3.57
N VAL A 55 3.59 -9.56 3.42
CA VAL A 55 2.36 -8.82 3.76
C VAL A 55 1.75 -9.39 5.03
N ILE A 56 1.86 -8.64 6.12
CA ILE A 56 1.49 -9.11 7.45
C ILE A 56 0.08 -8.59 7.80
N PRO A 57 -0.96 -9.43 7.79
CA PRO A 57 -2.32 -8.98 8.06
C PRO A 57 -2.51 -8.69 9.55
N LEU A 58 -3.27 -7.65 9.84
CA LEU A 58 -3.58 -7.16 11.18
C LEU A 58 -5.11 -7.06 11.34
N PRO A 59 -5.61 -6.98 12.59
CA PRO A 59 -7.00 -6.66 12.86
C PRO A 59 -7.45 -5.35 12.17
N PHE A 60 -8.77 -5.14 12.08
CA PHE A 60 -9.37 -3.92 11.53
C PHE A 60 -9.00 -3.66 10.05
N ASN A 61 -8.80 -4.73 9.29
CA ASN A 61 -8.46 -4.66 7.86
C ASN A 61 -7.16 -3.87 7.59
N LEU A 62 -6.20 -3.97 8.51
CA LEU A 62 -4.87 -3.39 8.37
C LEU A 62 -3.89 -4.43 7.81
N VAL A 63 -2.85 -3.95 7.14
CA VAL A 63 -1.72 -4.75 6.68
C VAL A 63 -0.43 -4.00 6.94
N LEU A 64 0.58 -4.74 7.36
CA LEU A 64 1.94 -4.27 7.48
C LEU A 64 2.76 -4.91 6.36
N LYS A 65 3.15 -4.10 5.37
CA LYS A 65 4.09 -4.54 4.33
C LYS A 65 5.50 -4.41 4.90
N PHE A 66 6.24 -5.51 4.89
CA PHE A 66 7.66 -5.53 5.23
C PHE A 66 8.45 -5.94 3.99
N SER A 67 9.33 -5.08 3.50
CA SER A 67 10.25 -5.45 2.43
C SER A 67 11.58 -4.70 2.54
N PRO A 68 12.69 -5.26 2.03
CA PRO A 68 13.98 -4.58 2.02
C PRO A 68 13.98 -3.25 1.25
N HIS A 69 12.99 -3.07 0.37
CA HIS A 69 12.87 -1.92 -0.51
C HIS A 69 11.76 -0.95 -0.08
N ALA A 70 10.99 -1.24 0.97
CA ALA A 70 9.89 -0.40 1.41
C ALA A 70 10.40 0.98 1.83
N ARG A 71 9.99 2.01 1.08
CA ARG A 71 10.32 3.42 1.36
C ARG A 71 9.09 4.20 1.80
N GLU A 72 9.33 5.23 2.61
CA GLU A 72 8.27 6.18 3.00
C GLU A 72 7.61 6.83 1.77
N ALA A 73 8.38 7.07 0.71
CA ALA A 73 7.89 7.57 -0.56
C ALA A 73 6.78 6.71 -1.17
N GLU A 74 6.77 5.39 -0.96
CA GLU A 74 5.65 4.53 -1.40
C GLU A 74 4.35 4.90 -0.67
N GLY A 75 4.40 5.16 0.64
CA GLY A 75 3.25 5.58 1.43
C GLY A 75 2.74 6.99 1.04
N ILE A 76 3.66 7.89 0.72
CA ILE A 76 3.33 9.22 0.19
C ILE A 76 2.66 9.08 -1.19
N ALA A 77 3.20 8.25 -2.07
CA ALA A 77 2.61 7.96 -3.38
C ALA A 77 1.20 7.34 -3.27
N MET A 78 0.96 6.46 -2.29
CA MET A 78 -0.39 5.96 -2.01
C MET A 78 -1.35 7.07 -1.60
N SER A 79 -0.89 8.01 -0.78
CA SER A 79 -1.69 9.16 -0.35
C SER A 79 -2.04 10.06 -1.53
N LEU A 80 -1.08 10.31 -2.42
CA LEU A 80 -1.28 11.03 -3.67
C LEU A 80 -2.27 10.30 -4.60
N ALA A 81 -2.11 9.00 -4.79
CA ALA A 81 -3.02 8.20 -5.62
C ALA A 81 -4.47 8.31 -5.10
N ARG A 82 -4.67 8.14 -3.79
CA ARG A 82 -6.00 8.28 -3.19
C ARG A 82 -6.58 9.67 -3.37
N SER A 83 -5.77 10.71 -3.25
CA SER A 83 -6.22 12.08 -3.39
C SER A 83 -6.67 12.35 -4.84
N MET A 84 -6.03 11.72 -5.82
CA MET A 84 -6.47 11.70 -7.23
C MET A 84 -7.72 10.81 -7.47
N GLY A 85 -8.33 10.23 -6.43
CA GLY A 85 -9.50 9.36 -6.56
C GLY A 85 -9.18 7.98 -7.13
N ILE A 86 -7.92 7.52 -7.04
CA ILE A 86 -7.53 6.17 -7.43
C ILE A 86 -7.71 5.25 -6.20
N PRO A 87 -8.28 4.05 -6.38
CA PRO A 87 -8.38 3.07 -5.31
C PRO A 87 -6.99 2.58 -4.92
N ALA A 88 -6.45 3.14 -3.83
CA ALA A 88 -5.16 2.76 -3.26
C ALA A 88 -5.29 2.57 -1.74
N PRO A 89 -4.39 1.76 -1.12
CA PRO A 89 -4.33 1.62 0.32
C PRO A 89 -4.25 2.98 1.00
N ARG A 90 -4.91 3.15 2.14
CA ARG A 90 -4.70 4.32 2.99
C ARG A 90 -3.39 4.11 3.75
N PHE A 91 -2.41 4.97 3.48
CA PHE A 91 -1.17 5.04 4.25
C PHE A 91 -1.45 5.52 5.67
N ILE A 92 -0.88 4.83 6.67
CA ILE A 92 -1.01 5.18 8.08
C ILE A 92 0.34 5.58 8.66
N SER A 93 1.36 4.75 8.48
CA SER A 93 2.69 5.04 9.00
C SER A 93 3.80 4.29 8.27
N TYR A 94 4.98 4.92 8.22
CA TYR A 94 6.23 4.28 7.85
C TYR A 94 7.08 4.02 9.10
N GLY A 95 7.75 2.88 9.14
CA GLY A 95 8.71 2.52 10.18
C GLY A 95 10.04 2.06 9.58
N GLU A 96 11.14 2.67 10.01
CA GLU A 96 12.52 2.34 9.61
C GLU A 96 13.10 1.33 10.62
N HIS A 97 13.67 0.22 10.14
CA HIS A 97 14.17 -0.86 11.01
C HIS A 97 15.68 -0.81 11.20
N PHE A 98 16.42 -0.46 10.15
CA PHE A 98 17.87 -0.42 10.15
C PHE A 98 18.34 0.92 9.58
N PRO A 99 18.51 1.95 10.43
CA PRO A 99 19.20 3.16 10.01
C PRO A 99 20.66 2.83 9.73
N ASN A 100 21.24 3.45 8.69
CA ASN A 100 22.67 3.37 8.32
C ASN A 100 23.14 2.09 7.60
N THR A 101 22.23 1.25 7.10
CA THR A 101 22.56 0.21 6.12
C THR A 101 22.26 0.69 4.70
N SER A 102 23.06 0.27 3.72
CA SER A 102 22.84 0.61 2.29
C SER A 102 21.45 0.16 1.80
N SER A 103 20.91 -0.91 2.39
CA SER A 103 19.51 -1.27 2.32
C SER A 103 18.74 -0.62 3.48
N ARG A 104 18.13 0.55 3.24
CA ARG A 104 17.14 1.12 4.18
C ARG A 104 15.91 0.21 4.17
N GLN A 105 15.83 -0.69 5.13
CA GLN A 105 14.71 -1.62 5.27
C GLN A 105 13.61 -0.96 6.09
N GLY A 106 12.41 -0.94 5.54
CA GLY A 106 11.27 -0.28 6.10
C GLY A 106 10.06 -1.18 6.22
N SER A 107 9.02 -0.63 6.82
CA SER A 107 7.71 -1.25 6.82
C SER A 107 6.64 -0.17 6.71
N ILE A 108 5.58 -0.51 5.99
CA ILE A 108 4.46 0.41 5.73
C ILE A 108 3.23 -0.21 6.36
N LEU A 109 2.64 0.51 7.32
CA LEU A 109 1.32 0.20 7.85
C LEU A 109 0.29 0.92 6.98
N MET A 110 -0.67 0.16 6.48
CA MET A 110 -1.71 0.66 5.58
C MET A 110 -2.99 -0.18 5.71
N THR A 111 -4.09 0.30 5.13
CA THR A 111 -5.32 -0.48 5.03
C THR A 111 -5.23 -1.51 3.92
N ARG A 112 -5.80 -2.70 4.11
CA ARG A 112 -6.01 -3.67 3.04
C ARG A 112 -7.12 -3.18 2.11
N ILE A 113 -6.93 -3.36 0.80
CA ILE A 113 -8.03 -3.25 -0.17
C ILE A 113 -8.71 -4.63 -0.25
N PRO A 114 -10.02 -4.74 0.05
CA PRO A 114 -10.74 -5.99 -0.13
C PRO A 114 -10.88 -6.31 -1.62
N GLY A 115 -10.72 -7.58 -1.98
CA GLY A 115 -10.82 -8.04 -3.36
C GLY A 115 -10.04 -9.31 -3.61
N LYS A 116 -10.15 -9.81 -4.83
CA LYS A 116 -9.29 -10.87 -5.39
C LYS A 116 -8.35 -10.23 -6.40
N THR A 117 -7.18 -10.82 -6.63
CA THR A 117 -6.31 -10.32 -7.69
C THR A 117 -6.93 -10.64 -9.04
N LEU A 118 -6.60 -9.86 -10.07
CA LEU A 118 -7.09 -10.14 -11.42
C LEU A 118 -6.62 -11.53 -11.88
N GLN A 119 -5.40 -11.92 -11.53
CA GLN A 119 -4.85 -13.25 -11.83
C GLN A 119 -5.72 -14.39 -11.27
N ASP A 120 -6.30 -14.22 -10.08
CA ASP A 120 -7.14 -15.25 -9.45
C ASP A 120 -8.49 -15.46 -10.15
N VAL A 121 -8.94 -14.49 -10.95
CA VAL A 121 -10.30 -14.49 -11.50
C VAL A 121 -10.34 -14.39 -13.03
N ILE A 122 -9.24 -14.05 -13.69
CA ILE A 122 -9.21 -13.71 -15.13
C ILE A 122 -9.77 -14.81 -16.01
N GLU A 123 -9.54 -16.08 -15.68
CA GLU A 123 -10.01 -17.23 -16.44
C GLU A 123 -11.52 -17.45 -16.33
N SER A 124 -12.15 -16.92 -15.27
CA SER A 124 -13.59 -17.03 -15.03
C SER A 124 -14.42 -15.87 -15.56
N LEU A 125 -13.77 -14.81 -16.06
CA LEU A 125 -14.44 -13.60 -16.51
C LEU A 125 -15.08 -13.79 -17.90
N SER A 126 -16.29 -13.27 -18.08
CA SER A 126 -16.87 -13.15 -19.41
C SER A 126 -16.14 -12.08 -20.25
N PRO A 127 -16.26 -12.11 -21.59
CA PRO A 127 -15.71 -11.05 -22.44
C PRO A 127 -16.22 -9.65 -22.06
N GLU A 128 -17.47 -9.54 -21.63
CA GLU A 128 -18.10 -8.28 -21.21
C GLU A 128 -17.50 -7.78 -19.88
N GLU A 129 -17.32 -8.65 -18.89
CA GLU A 129 -16.70 -8.31 -17.61
C GLU A 129 -15.24 -7.86 -17.81
N LEU A 130 -14.50 -8.57 -18.66
CA LEU A 130 -13.13 -8.21 -19.02
C LEU A 130 -13.08 -6.85 -19.70
N HIS A 131 -14.03 -6.55 -20.59
CA HIS A 131 -14.14 -5.26 -21.24
C HIS A 131 -14.38 -4.13 -20.24
N VAL A 132 -15.27 -4.33 -19.26
CA VAL A 132 -15.53 -3.35 -18.19
C VAL A 132 -14.26 -3.08 -17.38
N ILE A 133 -13.56 -4.14 -16.94
CA ILE A 133 -12.30 -4.00 -16.18
C ILE A 133 -11.25 -3.24 -17.00
N MET A 134 -11.14 -3.52 -18.30
CA MET A 134 -10.23 -2.80 -19.19
C MET A 134 -10.56 -1.31 -19.27
N GLN A 135 -11.84 -0.95 -19.42
CA GLN A 135 -12.28 0.45 -19.46
C GLN A 135 -11.99 1.17 -18.13
N GLU A 136 -12.24 0.51 -16.99
CA GLU A 136 -11.95 1.07 -15.68
C GLU A 136 -10.44 1.30 -15.47
N LEU A 137 -9.60 0.32 -15.82
CA LEU A 137 -8.15 0.45 -15.75
C LEU A 137 -7.62 1.57 -16.66
N ALA A 138 -8.14 1.69 -17.88
CA ALA A 138 -7.81 2.79 -18.78
C ALA A 138 -8.18 4.15 -18.16
N GLY A 139 -9.38 4.25 -17.58
CA GLY A 139 -9.84 5.47 -16.89
C GLY A 139 -8.96 5.85 -15.70
N LEU A 140 -8.49 4.87 -14.91
CA LEU A 140 -7.55 5.12 -13.81
C LEU A 140 -6.20 5.64 -14.32
N LEU A 141 -5.67 5.06 -15.41
CA LEU A 141 -4.41 5.50 -16.01
C LEU A 141 -4.51 6.90 -16.60
N ASP A 142 -5.61 7.21 -17.31
CA ASP A 142 -5.85 8.54 -17.85
C ASP A 142 -5.97 9.58 -16.73
N ARG A 143 -6.61 9.21 -15.61
CA ARG A 143 -6.67 10.06 -14.43
C ARG A 143 -5.28 10.32 -13.84
N MET A 144 -4.47 9.28 -13.62
CA MET A 144 -3.08 9.45 -13.15
C MET A 144 -2.28 10.38 -14.07
N ARG A 145 -2.39 10.19 -15.39
CA ARG A 145 -1.66 10.96 -16.41
C ARG A 145 -2.18 12.38 -16.63
N SER A 146 -3.33 12.72 -16.05
CA SER A 146 -3.88 14.09 -16.12
C SER A 146 -3.20 15.05 -15.15
N TYR A 147 -2.43 14.53 -14.19
CA TYR A 147 -1.69 15.33 -13.22
C TYR A 147 -0.22 15.48 -13.61
N SER A 148 0.35 16.64 -13.28
CA SER A 148 1.78 16.86 -13.39
C SER A 148 2.54 16.05 -12.35
N ASN A 149 3.80 15.72 -12.65
CA ASN A 149 4.68 15.11 -11.66
C ASN A 149 4.79 16.07 -10.44
N PRO A 150 4.60 15.57 -9.20
CA PRO A 150 4.89 16.34 -8.00
C PRO A 150 6.36 16.75 -7.89
#